data_AF-A0A0B0IH61-F1
#
_entry.id   AF-A0A0B0IH61-F1
#
_cell.length_a   1.000
_cell.length_b   1.000
_cell.length_c   1.000
_cell.angle_alpha   90.00
_cell.angle_beta   90.00
_cell.angle_gamma   90.00
#
_symmetry.space_group_name_H-M   'P 1'
#
loop_
_entity.id
_entity.type
_entity.pdbx_description
1 polymer ?
#
loop_
_entity_poly.entity_id
_entity_poly.type
_entity_poly.pdbx_seq_one_letter_code
_entity_poly.pdbx_strand_id
1 'polypeptide(L)'
;MKKLMVRISLIGLLLLLGALFGVQLMNEELEITQPIPLQIEQDETSSTAKEVEHQTTTNELVEKRKTVEEVGRFNFFSDLGNHLASGLNSISRAVMSQIMSFVDDVLNG
;
A
#
# COMPACT_ATOMS: atom_id res chain seq x y z
N MET A 1 -0.14 3.95 -33.66
CA MET A 1 -0.06 4.41 -32.26
C MET A 1 -0.43 3.32 -31.24
N LYS A 2 -1.58 2.65 -31.36
CA LYS A 2 -2.03 1.59 -30.42
C LYS A 2 -0.99 0.48 -30.15
N LYS A 3 -0.36 -0.06 -31.21
CA LYS A 3 0.67 -1.12 -31.08
C LYS A 3 1.93 -0.68 -30.34
N LEU A 4 2.31 0.60 -30.47
CA LEU A 4 3.49 1.16 -29.80
C LEU A 4 3.17 1.43 -28.32
N MET A 5 1.97 1.95 -28.02
CA MET A 5 1.51 2.14 -26.65
C MET A 5 1.42 0.81 -25.87
N VAL A 6 0.93 -0.26 -26.51
CA VAL A 6 0.89 -1.61 -25.90
C VAL A 6 2.30 -2.13 -25.62
N ARG A 7 3.25 -1.94 -26.54
CA ARG A 7 4.65 -2.35 -26.33
C ARG A 7 5.31 -1.61 -25.17
N ILE A 8 5.09 -0.29 -25.07
CA ILE A 8 5.61 0.52 -23.95
C ILE A 8 4.99 0.08 -22.63
N SER A 9 3.67 -0.15 -22.60
CA SER A 9 2.99 -0.65 -21.40
C SER A 9 3.51 -2.01 -20.96
N LEU A 10 3.80 -2.93 -21.90
CA LEU A 10 4.34 -4.25 -21.60
C LEU A 10 5.76 -4.16 -21.05
N ILE A 11 6.61 -3.31 -21.64
CA ILE A 11 7.97 -3.05 -21.14
C ILE A 11 7.91 -2.47 -19.73
N GLY A 12 7.02 -1.50 -19.48
CA GLY A 12 6.81 -0.92 -18.15
C GLY A 12 6.39 -1.97 -17.11
N LEU A 13 5.47 -2.87 -17.48
CA LEU A 13 5.03 -3.95 -16.60
C LEU A 13 6.17 -4.93 -16.27
N LEU A 14 6.97 -5.31 -17.27
CA LEU A 14 8.13 -6.20 -17.08
C LEU A 14 9.19 -5.56 -16.18
N LEU A 15 9.46 -4.27 -16.34
CA LEU A 15 10.38 -3.54 -15.46
C LEU A 15 9.86 -3.49 -14.03
N LEU A 16 8.56 -3.27 -13.83
CA LEU A 16 7.94 -3.23 -12.51
C LEU A 16 8.00 -4.59 -11.81
N LEU A 17 7.70 -5.67 -12.53
CA LEU A 17 7.83 -7.05 -12.03
C LEU A 17 9.28 -7.39 -11.68
N GLY A 18 10.24 -7.02 -12.53
CA GLY A 18 11.67 -7.23 -12.26
C GLY A 18 12.16 -6.47 -11.03
N ALA A 19 11.71 -5.22 -10.85
CA ALA A 19 12.04 -4.42 -9.67
C ALA A 19 11.45 -5.05 -8.38
N LEU A 20 10.21 -5.52 -8.41
CA LEU A 20 9.59 -6.21 -7.27
C LEU A 20 10.35 -7.49 -6.89
N PHE A 21 10.75 -8.29 -7.89
CA PHE A 21 11.58 -9.47 -7.67
C PHE A 21 12.94 -9.12 -7.07
N GLY A 22 13.59 -8.07 -7.57
CA GLY A 22 14.88 -7.60 -7.05
C GLY A 22 14.79 -7.14 -5.59
N VAL A 23 13.72 -6.42 -5.23
CA VAL A 23 13.48 -6.02 -3.83
C VAL A 23 13.26 -7.25 -2.95
N GLN A 24 12.47 -8.23 -3.39
CA GLN A 24 12.25 -9.47 -2.63
C GLN A 24 13.56 -10.24 -2.40
N LEU A 25 14.35 -10.42 -3.45
CA LEU A 25 15.66 -11.10 -3.36
C LEU A 25 16.60 -10.37 -2.39
N MET A 26 16.66 -9.04 -2.49
CA MET A 26 17.49 -8.23 -1.61
C MET A 26 17.00 -8.26 -0.15
N ASN A 27 15.68 -8.34 0.06
CA ASN A 27 15.09 -8.44 1.40
C ASN A 27 15.36 -9.81 2.06
N GLU A 28 15.45 -10.87 1.25
CA GLU A 28 15.88 -12.20 1.69
C GLU A 28 17.38 -12.23 2.01
N GLU A 29 18.22 -11.68 1.13
CA GLU A 29 19.69 -11.66 1.30
C GLU A 29 20.14 -10.79 2.48
N LEU A 30 19.43 -9.69 2.75
CA LEU A 30 19.74 -8.78 3.87
C LEU A 30 19.07 -9.20 5.19
N GLU A 31 18.35 -10.33 5.23
CA GLU A 31 17.61 -10.84 6.40
C GLU A 31 16.68 -9.81 7.09
N ILE A 32 16.30 -8.72 6.41
CA ILE A 32 15.47 -7.60 6.93
C ILE A 32 14.05 -8.09 7.29
N THR A 33 13.70 -9.30 6.83
CA THR A 33 12.44 -9.97 7.13
C THR A 33 12.39 -10.53 8.56
N GLN A 34 13.51 -10.58 9.29
CA GLN A 34 13.49 -10.92 10.70
C GLN A 34 12.97 -9.72 11.49
N PRO A 35 11.83 -9.82 12.21
CA PRO A 35 11.39 -8.76 13.09
C PRO A 35 12.47 -8.53 14.13
N ILE A 36 12.93 -7.27 14.26
CA ILE A 36 13.86 -6.87 15.31
C ILE A 36 13.24 -7.34 16.65
N PRO A 37 13.92 -8.22 17.41
CA PRO A 37 13.38 -8.70 18.66
C PRO A 37 13.15 -7.52 19.59
N LEU A 38 11.91 -7.38 20.08
CA LEU A 38 11.55 -6.38 21.06
C LEU A 38 12.42 -6.62 22.30
N GLN A 39 13.42 -5.78 22.53
CA GLN A 39 14.20 -5.81 23.76
C GLN A 39 13.30 -5.29 24.88
N ILE A 40 12.62 -6.21 25.56
CA ILE A 40 11.95 -5.91 26.82
C ILE A 40 13.06 -5.89 27.86
N GLU A 41 13.65 -4.72 28.11
CA GLU A 41 14.45 -4.49 29.32
C GLU A 41 13.52 -4.70 30.51
N GLN A 42 13.62 -5.87 31.13
CA GLN A 42 13.03 -6.16 32.43
C GLN A 42 13.89 -5.47 33.49
N ASP A 43 13.80 -4.15 33.58
CA ASP A 43 14.29 -3.42 34.74
C ASP A 43 13.21 -3.49 35.83
N GLU A 44 13.37 -4.47 36.71
CA GLU A 44 12.79 -4.46 38.05
C GLU A 44 13.45 -3.34 38.85
N THR A 45 13.03 -2.09 38.66
CA THR A 45 13.04 -1.02 39.67
C THR A 45 12.50 0.27 39.04
N SER A 46 11.87 1.12 39.86
CA SER A 46 11.49 2.51 39.52
C SER A 46 10.06 2.72 39.01
N SER A 47 9.09 2.41 39.88
CA SER A 47 7.70 2.90 39.83
C SER A 47 7.52 4.44 39.91
N THR A 48 8.57 5.22 39.64
CA THR A 48 8.54 6.70 39.68
C THR A 48 8.89 7.33 38.32
N ALA A 49 9.39 6.55 37.34
CA ALA A 49 9.75 7.08 36.01
C ALA A 49 8.58 7.05 34.99
N LYS A 50 7.58 6.19 35.20
CA LYS A 50 6.47 5.95 34.25
C LYS A 50 5.51 7.13 34.08
N GLU A 51 5.48 8.09 35.01
CA GLU A 51 4.57 9.25 34.92
C GLU A 51 5.13 10.37 34.02
N VAL A 52 6.46 10.46 33.87
CA VAL A 52 7.13 11.49 33.05
C VAL A 52 7.20 11.06 31.58
N GLU A 53 7.32 9.75 31.31
CA GLU A 53 7.44 9.20 29.97
C GLU A 53 6.11 9.23 29.19
N HIS A 54 4.97 9.10 29.89
CA HIS A 54 3.64 9.12 29.26
C HIS A 54 3.20 10.51 28.76
N GLN A 55 3.65 11.58 29.41
CA GLN A 55 3.36 12.95 28.93
C GLN A 55 4.19 13.33 27.71
N THR A 56 5.40 12.77 27.59
CA THR A 56 6.33 13.05 26.49
C THR A 56 5.89 12.34 25.19
N THR A 57 5.47 11.08 25.31
CA THR A 57 4.94 10.28 24.19
C THR A 57 3.62 10.83 23.63
N THR A 58 2.73 11.34 24.47
CA THR A 58 1.43 11.87 24.02
C THR A 58 1.60 13.16 23.21
N ASN A 59 2.54 14.03 23.57
CA ASN A 59 2.86 15.23 22.80
C ASN A 59 3.55 14.91 21.45
N GLU A 60 4.47 13.95 21.41
CA GLU A 60 5.07 13.49 20.15
C GLU A 60 4.05 12.88 19.18
N LEU A 61 3.05 12.14 19.68
CA LEU A 61 1.99 11.59 18.82
C LEU A 61 1.08 12.67 18.24
N VAL A 62 0.81 13.73 18.99
CA VAL A 62 0.02 14.89 18.54
C VAL A 62 0.82 15.72 17.51
N GLU A 63 2.12 15.88 17.73
CA GLU A 63 3.01 16.59 16.80
C GLU A 63 3.22 15.79 15.50
N LYS A 64 3.44 14.47 15.58
CA LYS A 64 3.49 13.60 14.40
C LYS A 64 2.18 13.56 13.63
N ARG A 65 1.02 13.63 14.29
CA ARG A 65 -0.29 13.75 13.60
C ARG A 65 -0.38 15.04 12.80
N LYS A 66 0.01 16.18 13.39
CA LYS A 66 0.03 17.47 12.69
C LYS A 66 0.99 17.47 11.51
N THR A 67 2.18 16.89 11.67
CA THR A 67 3.15 16.78 10.58
C THR A 67 2.65 15.84 9.47
N VAL A 68 1.92 14.77 9.79
CA VAL A 68 1.29 13.90 8.77
C VAL A 68 0.10 14.57 8.07
N GLU A 69 -0.57 15.50 8.74
CA GLU A 69 -1.67 16.32 8.19
C GLU A 69 -1.15 17.47 7.30
N GLU A 70 -0.02 18.09 7.64
CA GLU A 70 0.65 19.14 6.82
C GLU A 70 1.48 18.56 5.66
N VAL A 71 2.15 17.42 5.86
CA VAL A 71 2.99 16.80 4.84
C VAL A 71 2.07 15.98 3.93
N GLY A 72 1.55 16.62 2.89
CA GLY A 72 0.61 16.16 1.87
C GLY A 72 0.95 14.89 1.06
N ARG A 73 1.44 13.82 1.72
CA ARG A 73 1.49 12.44 1.20
C ARG A 73 0.09 11.90 0.85
N PHE A 74 -0.95 12.57 1.33
CA PHE A 74 -2.35 12.24 1.03
C PHE A 74 -2.86 12.74 -0.32
N ASN A 75 -2.21 13.66 -1.03
CA ASN A 75 -2.72 14.08 -2.34
C ASN A 75 -2.29 13.11 -3.45
N PHE A 76 -0.99 12.89 -3.66
CA PHE A 76 -0.56 12.08 -4.81
C PHE A 76 -1.01 10.62 -4.76
N PHE A 77 -0.83 9.95 -3.61
CA PHE A 77 -1.21 8.54 -3.49
C PHE A 77 -2.72 8.33 -3.37
N SER A 78 -3.46 9.25 -2.74
CA SER A 78 -4.93 9.15 -2.73
C SER A 78 -5.51 9.50 -4.08
N ASP A 79 -4.99 10.50 -4.80
CA ASP A 79 -5.47 10.82 -6.15
C ASP A 79 -5.21 9.65 -7.10
N LEU A 80 -4.00 9.08 -7.04
CA LEU A 80 -3.66 7.87 -7.80
C LEU A 80 -4.56 6.69 -7.41
N GLY A 81 -4.78 6.49 -6.11
CA GLY A 81 -5.67 5.46 -5.58
C GLY A 81 -7.12 5.65 -6.01
N ASN A 82 -7.63 6.88 -5.99
CA ASN A 82 -8.98 7.25 -6.41
C ASN A 82 -9.16 7.02 -7.91
N HIS A 83 -8.18 7.39 -8.73
CA HIS A 83 -8.19 7.12 -10.16
C HIS A 83 -8.15 5.62 -10.46
N LEU A 84 -7.29 4.87 -9.76
CA LEU A 84 -7.18 3.42 -9.91
C LEU A 84 -8.48 2.72 -9.47
N ALA A 85 -9.05 3.09 -8.33
CA ALA A 85 -10.29 2.56 -7.81
C ALA A 85 -11.47 2.86 -8.75
N SER A 86 -11.54 4.07 -9.29
CA SER A 86 -12.57 4.45 -10.28
C SER A 86 -12.44 3.65 -11.58
N GLY A 87 -11.21 3.42 -12.05
CA GLY A 87 -10.93 2.58 -13.21
C GLY A 87 -11.32 1.12 -12.98
N LEU A 88 -10.92 0.54 -11.84
CA LEU A 88 -11.28 -0.83 -11.47
C LEU A 88 -12.78 -1.02 -11.31
N ASN A 89 -13.49 -0.06 -10.71
CA ASN A 89 -14.95 -0.10 -10.60
C ASN A 89 -15.63 -0.09 -11.98
N SER A 90 -15.14 0.75 -12.90
CA SER A 90 -15.66 0.82 -14.27
C SER A 90 -15.45 -0.50 -15.03
N ILE A 91 -14.26 -1.10 -14.91
CA ILE A 91 -13.93 -2.39 -15.51
C ILE A 91 -14.78 -3.50 -14.89
N SER A 92 -14.90 -3.53 -13.55
CA SER A 92 -15.71 -4.53 -12.84
C SER A 92 -17.16 -4.51 -13.29
N ARG A 93 -17.76 -3.32 -13.44
CA ARG A 93 -19.12 -3.16 -13.97
C ARG A 93 -19.24 -3.63 -15.42
N ALA A 94 -18.26 -3.31 -16.27
CA ALA A 94 -18.26 -3.76 -17.66
C ALA A 94 -18.19 -5.28 -17.76
N VAL A 95 -17.33 -5.92 -16.98
CA VAL A 95 -17.23 -7.38 -16.91
C VAL A 95 -18.53 -8.00 -16.41
N MET A 96 -19.12 -7.44 -15.35
CA MET A 96 -20.40 -7.93 -14.82
C MET A 96 -21.53 -7.83 -15.85
N SER A 97 -21.60 -6.71 -16.56
CA SER A 97 -22.57 -6.51 -17.65
C SER A 97 -22.37 -7.52 -18.77
N GLN A 98 -21.12 -7.84 -19.11
CA GLN A 98 -20.80 -8.77 -20.18
C GLN A 98 -21.12 -10.21 -19.80
N ILE A 99 -20.94 -10.57 -18.52
CA ILE A 99 -21.38 -11.85 -17.97
C ILE A 99 -22.91 -11.94 -17.98
N MET A 100 -23.62 -10.90 -17.53
CA MET A 100 -25.10 -10.87 -17.57
C MET A 100 -25.63 -11.03 -18.98
N SER A 101 -25.12 -10.27 -19.95
CA SER A 101 -25.54 -10.40 -21.35
C SER A 101 -25.22 -11.79 -21.92
N PHE A 102 -24.07 -12.37 -21.57
CA PHE A 102 -23.76 -13.74 -21.99
C PHE A 102 -24.72 -14.77 -21.39
N VAL A 103 -25.05 -14.63 -20.10
CA VAL A 103 -26.00 -15.51 -19.42
C VAL A 103 -27.41 -15.37 -20.03
N ASP A 104 -27.85 -14.15 -20.31
CA ASP A 104 -29.13 -13.88 -20.97
C ASP A 104 -29.17 -14.46 -22.39
N ASP A 105 -28.11 -14.29 -23.19
CA ASP A 105 -28.00 -14.85 -24.54
C ASP A 105 -27.97 -16.38 -24.55
N VAL A 106 -27.41 -17.03 -23.52
CA VAL A 106 -27.34 -18.50 -23.42
C VAL A 106 -28.62 -19.12 -22.85
N LEU A 107 -29.32 -18.42 -21.96
CA LEU A 107 -30.55 -18.93 -21.35
C LEU A 107 -31.81 -18.60 -22.17
N ASN A 108 -31.82 -17.47 -22.89
CA ASN A 108 -32.97 -17.02 -23.68
C ASN A 108 -32.73 -17.07 -25.20
N GLY A 109 -31.53 -17.43 -25.67
CA GLY A 109 -31.23 -17.77 -27.07
C GLY A 109 -31.29 -19.27 -27.32
#